data_AF-Q8DPN8-F1
#
_entry.id   AF-Q8DPN8-F1
#
_cell.length_a   1.000
_cell.length_b   1.000
_cell.length_c   1.000
_cell.angle_alpha   90.00
_cell.angle_beta   90.00
_cell.angle_gamma   90.00
#
_symmetry.space_group_name_H-M   'P 1'
#
loop_
_entity.id
_entity.type
_entity.pdbx_description
1 polymer ?
#
loop_
_entity_poly.entity_id
_entity_poly.type
_entity_poly.pdbx_seq_one_letter_code
_entity_poly.pdbx_strand_id
1 'polypeptide(L)'
;MLDFQDRSPWLEGQKEIDLSYDLFSTDAVTLDELQSRTIALRSLKHDKGLKVHFAEFPNLIIWSTLNKGPFITFEPWSGLSTFLEEGDHLEDKKNVCLLEANQVEELGFEIEVL
;
A
#
# COMPACT_ATOMS: atom_id res chain seq x y z
N MET A 1 1.04 14.68 4.19
CA MET A 1 2.02 14.52 3.10
C MET A 1 3.02 13.48 3.53
N LEU A 2 3.59 12.76 2.58
CA LEU A 2 4.65 11.78 2.88
C LEU A 2 5.95 12.52 3.24
N ASP A 3 6.66 11.99 4.22
CA ASP A 3 8.02 12.40 4.57
C ASP A 3 8.92 11.17 4.34
N PHE A 4 9.80 11.24 3.34
CA PHE A 4 10.70 10.12 3.06
C PHE A 4 11.93 10.09 3.98
N GLN A 5 12.15 11.15 4.75
CA GLN A 5 13.20 11.23 5.78
C GLN A 5 12.69 10.73 7.15
N ASP A 6 11.39 10.83 7.41
CA ASP A 6 10.74 10.31 8.62
C ASP A 6 9.98 9.00 8.35
N ARG A 7 10.75 7.92 8.21
CA ARG A 7 10.22 6.56 8.02
C ARG A 7 10.21 5.81 9.34
N SER A 8 9.12 5.08 9.60
CA SER A 8 9.07 4.10 10.67
C SER A 8 9.03 2.67 10.09
N PRO A 9 9.75 1.72 10.70
CA PRO A 9 9.64 0.33 10.31
C PRO A 9 8.25 -0.23 10.65
N TRP A 10 7.60 -0.87 9.68
CA TRP A 10 6.34 -1.59 9.91
C TRP A 10 6.54 -3.11 10.02
N LEU A 11 7.45 -3.67 9.22
CA LEU A 11 7.87 -5.06 9.25
C LEU A 11 9.39 -5.13 9.11
N GLU A 12 10.09 -5.60 10.13
CA GLU A 12 11.55 -5.81 10.10
C GLU A 12 11.88 -7.29 10.19
N GLY A 13 12.25 -7.90 9.06
CA GLY A 13 12.53 -9.34 8.98
C GLY A 13 11.34 -10.26 9.27
N GLN A 14 10.15 -9.67 9.41
CA GLN A 14 8.89 -10.33 9.72
C GLN A 14 8.10 -10.60 8.44
N LYS A 15 7.29 -11.66 8.48
CA LYS A 15 6.37 -12.03 7.38
C LYS A 15 4.91 -11.74 7.70
N GLU A 16 4.61 -11.48 8.97
CA GLU A 16 3.28 -11.40 9.53
C GLU A 16 3.25 -10.29 10.58
N ILE A 17 2.10 -9.63 10.70
CA ILE A 17 1.80 -8.65 11.73
C ILE A 17 0.37 -8.87 12.21
N ASP A 18 0.16 -8.83 13.53
CA ASP A 18 -1.18 -8.86 14.10
C ASP A 18 -1.88 -7.53 13.86
N LEU A 19 -3.05 -7.57 13.24
CA LEU A 19 -3.83 -6.38 12.96
C LEU A 19 -4.49 -5.83 14.24
N SER A 20 -4.29 -4.53 14.48
CA SER A 20 -5.02 -3.76 15.48
C SER A 20 -5.47 -2.43 14.87
N TYR A 21 -6.54 -1.84 15.40
CA TYR A 21 -6.99 -0.51 14.95
C TYR A 21 -5.96 0.58 15.27
N ASP A 22 -5.09 0.36 16.25
CA ASP A 22 -4.09 1.34 16.67
C ASP A 22 -3.01 1.56 15.59
N LEU A 23 -2.77 0.55 14.73
CA LEU A 23 -1.89 0.67 13.56
C LEU A 23 -2.31 1.77 12.59
N PHE A 24 -3.59 2.17 12.61
CA PHE A 24 -4.18 3.15 11.70
C PHE A 24 -4.72 4.38 12.44
N SER A 25 -4.23 4.62 13.67
CA SER A 25 -4.73 5.69 14.54
C SER A 25 -4.34 7.10 14.09
N THR A 26 -3.26 7.23 13.32
CA THR A 26 -2.79 8.51 12.77
C THR A 26 -3.30 8.73 11.35
N ASP A 27 -2.98 7.80 10.45
CA ASP A 27 -3.36 7.85 9.04
C ASP A 27 -3.18 6.46 8.41
N ALA A 28 -3.36 6.36 7.10
CA ALA A 28 -2.98 5.19 6.32
C ALA A 28 -1.48 4.88 6.42
N VAL A 29 -1.14 3.58 6.43
CA VAL A 29 0.24 3.09 6.32
C VAL A 29 0.61 2.99 4.85
N THR A 30 1.67 3.69 4.44
CA THR A 30 2.23 3.60 3.09
C THR A 30 3.44 2.67 3.10
N LEU A 31 3.38 1.60 2.31
CA LEU A 31 4.48 0.66 2.12
C LEU A 31 5.03 0.81 0.70
N ASP A 32 6.03 1.68 0.52
CA ASP A 32 6.70 1.91 -0.76
C ASP A 32 8.00 1.09 -0.92
N GLU A 33 8.44 0.39 0.14
CA GLU A 33 9.67 -0.44 0.13
C GLU A 33 9.40 -1.92 0.53
N LEU A 34 8.13 -2.33 0.56
CA LEU A 34 7.77 -3.72 0.82
C LEU A 34 8.41 -4.61 -0.23
N GLN A 35 9.06 -5.70 0.18
CA GLN A 35 9.72 -6.63 -0.75
C GLN A 35 8.74 -7.59 -1.43
N SER A 36 7.67 -7.98 -0.72
CA SER A 36 6.65 -8.87 -1.28
C SER A 36 5.66 -8.10 -2.15
N ARG A 37 5.25 -8.68 -3.29
CA ARG A 37 4.12 -8.23 -4.11
C ARG A 37 2.88 -9.09 -3.94
N THR A 38 2.82 -9.80 -2.82
CA THR A 38 1.63 -10.51 -2.37
C THR A 38 1.47 -10.33 -0.88
N ILE A 39 0.26 -9.99 -0.45
CA ILE A 39 -0.11 -9.96 0.97
C ILE A 39 -1.32 -10.85 1.20
N ALA A 40 -1.48 -11.33 2.43
CA ALA A 40 -2.63 -12.12 2.82
C ALA A 40 -3.28 -11.54 4.08
N LEU A 41 -4.60 -11.42 4.07
CA LEU A 41 -5.42 -11.24 5.26
C LEU A 41 -5.87 -12.61 5.74
N ARG A 42 -5.43 -12.98 6.94
CA ARG A 42 -5.73 -14.26 7.58
C ARG A 42 -6.32 -14.04 8.97
N SER A 43 -7.07 -15.03 9.43
CA SER A 43 -7.61 -15.08 10.78
C SER A 43 -6.99 -16.26 11.53
N LEU A 44 -6.65 -16.06 12.80
CA LEU A 44 -6.26 -17.15 13.69
C LEU A 44 -7.47 -17.98 14.18
N LYS A 45 -8.70 -17.58 13.84
CA LYS A 45 -9.95 -18.18 14.33
C LYS A 45 -10.72 -18.99 13.30
N HIS A 46 -10.38 -18.85 12.02
CA HIS A 46 -11.03 -19.57 10.92
C HIS A 46 -10.07 -19.68 9.73
N ASP A 47 -10.36 -20.61 8.82
CA ASP A 47 -9.57 -20.92 7.63
C ASP A 47 -9.68 -19.88 6.50
N LYS A 48 -10.79 -19.12 6.46
CA LYS A 48 -11.03 -18.09 5.44
C LYS A 48 -9.93 -17.03 5.41
N GLY A 49 -9.55 -16.62 4.20
CA GLY A 49 -8.67 -15.48 3.99
C GLY A 49 -8.82 -14.84 2.63
N LEU A 50 -8.05 -13.78 2.42
CA LEU A 50 -7.88 -13.12 1.13
C LEU A 50 -6.40 -12.96 0.86
N LYS A 51 -5.98 -13.14 -0.39
CA LYS A 51 -4.66 -12.77 -0.88
C LYS A 51 -4.83 -11.71 -1.95
N VAL A 52 -3.94 -10.73 -1.93
CA VAL A 52 -3.87 -9.70 -2.97
C VAL A 52 -2.51 -9.82 -3.63
N HIS A 53 -2.52 -9.99 -4.95
CA HIS A 53 -1.33 -10.00 -5.80
C HIS A 53 -1.25 -8.70 -6.56
N PHE A 54 -0.17 -7.94 -6.38
CA PHE A 54 -0.04 -6.58 -6.89
C PHE A 54 1.34 -6.37 -7.50
N ALA A 55 1.81 -7.33 -8.32
CA ALA A 55 3.15 -7.32 -8.93
C ALA A 55 3.46 -6.03 -9.70
N GLU A 56 2.44 -5.43 -10.30
CA GLU A 56 2.55 -4.26 -11.17
C GLU A 56 2.49 -2.93 -10.40
N PHE A 57 2.35 -2.97 -9.07
CA PHE A 57 2.25 -1.79 -8.22
C PHE A 57 3.47 -1.69 -7.29
N PRO A 58 4.25 -0.59 -7.35
CA PRO A 58 5.41 -0.41 -6.48
C PRO A 58 5.03 -0.15 -5.02
N ASN A 59 3.82 0.37 -4.76
CA ASN A 59 3.39 0.76 -3.43
C ASN A 59 2.12 0.03 -3.00
N LEU A 60 1.99 -0.20 -1.69
CA LEU A 60 0.76 -0.68 -1.08
C LEU A 60 0.37 0.26 0.06
N ILE A 61 -0.86 0.79 0.01
CA ILE A 61 -1.41 1.64 1.05
C ILE A 61 -2.43 0.80 1.83
N ILE A 62 -2.30 0.81 3.15
CA ILE A 62 -3.14 0.01 4.05
C ILE A 62 -3.78 0.94 5.07
N TRP A 63 -5.10 0.86 5.21
CA TRP A 63 -5.80 1.63 6.23
C TRP A 63 -7.05 0.92 6.74
N SER A 64 -7.55 1.43 7.86
CA SER A 64 -8.87 1.11 8.39
C SER A 64 -9.46 2.37 9.01
N THR A 65 -10.75 2.34 9.30
CA THR A 65 -11.47 3.50 9.85
C THR A 65 -11.14 3.75 11.32
N LEU A 66 -11.00 5.02 11.69
CA LEU A 66 -10.81 5.45 13.09
C LEU A 66 -11.97 5.06 14.02
N ASN A 67 -13.19 4.93 13.47
CA ASN A 67 -14.36 4.51 14.23
C ASN A 67 -14.46 2.98 14.41
N LYS A 68 -13.39 2.22 14.08
CA LYS A 68 -13.32 0.76 14.23
C LYS A 68 -14.38 0.01 13.44
N GLY A 69 -14.70 0.50 12.24
CA GLY A 69 -15.51 -0.21 11.26
C GLY A 69 -14.91 -1.57 10.89
N PRO A 70 -15.74 -2.58 10.58
CA PRO A 70 -15.30 -3.97 10.43
C PRO A 70 -14.71 -4.26 9.04
N PHE A 71 -13.79 -3.40 8.58
CA PHE A 71 -13.07 -3.61 7.32
C PHE A 71 -11.65 -3.06 7.39
N ILE A 72 -10.82 -3.55 6.48
CA ILE A 72 -9.49 -3.06 6.19
C ILE A 72 -9.36 -2.92 4.67
N THR A 73 -8.62 -1.93 4.23
CA THR A 73 -8.36 -1.65 2.82
C THR A 73 -6.91 -1.98 2.49
N PHE A 74 -6.73 -2.61 1.34
CA PHE A 74 -5.45 -2.82 0.70
C PHE A 74 -5.51 -2.16 -0.66
N GLU A 75 -4.71 -1.11 -0.86
CA GLU A 75 -4.75 -0.30 -2.07
C GLU A 75 -3.40 -0.37 -2.78
N PRO A 76 -3.27 -1.23 -3.81
CA PRO A 76 -2.12 -1.20 -4.71
C PRO A 76 -2.08 0.13 -5.47
N TRP A 77 -1.01 0.89 -5.34
CA TRP A 77 -0.87 2.22 -5.95
C TRP A 77 0.35 2.28 -6.87
N SER A 78 0.15 2.79 -8.10
CA SER A 78 1.21 2.99 -9.09
C SER A 78 2.06 4.22 -8.79
N GLY A 79 1.43 5.27 -8.24
CA GLY A 79 2.08 6.47 -7.73
C GLY A 79 1.94 6.63 -6.21
N LEU A 80 2.34 7.78 -5.69
CA LEU A 80 2.24 8.11 -4.27
C LEU A 80 1.53 9.45 -4.04
N SER A 81 1.10 9.70 -2.80
CA SER A 81 0.66 11.03 -2.36
C SER A 81 1.80 12.04 -2.43
N THR A 82 1.46 13.33 -2.42
CA THR A 82 2.44 14.42 -2.31
C THR A 82 3.38 14.22 -1.14
N PHE A 83 4.68 14.42 -1.39
CA PHE A 83 5.74 14.35 -0.37
C PHE A 83 6.37 15.71 -0.11
N LEU A 84 7.02 15.88 1.05
CA LEU A 84 7.51 17.17 1.54
C LEU A 84 8.55 17.83 0.63
N GLU A 85 9.39 17.03 -0.01
CA GLU A 85 10.46 17.52 -0.88
C GLU A 85 10.04 17.61 -2.36
N GLU A 86 8.76 17.38 -2.70
CA GLU A 86 8.28 17.44 -4.08
C GLU A 86 8.14 18.88 -4.57
N GLY A 87 8.50 19.12 -5.83
CA GLY A 87 8.29 20.40 -6.52
C GLY A 87 6.87 20.54 -7.08
N ASP A 88 6.61 21.65 -7.76
CA ASP A 88 5.31 21.93 -8.40
C ASP A 88 5.16 21.28 -9.80
N HIS A 89 6.14 20.46 -10.18
CA HIS A 89 6.22 19.82 -11.48
C HIS A 89 5.74 18.38 -11.39
N LEU A 90 4.90 17.96 -12.35
CA LEU A 90 4.35 16.59 -12.36
C LEU A 90 5.47 15.56 -12.47
N GLU A 91 6.53 15.88 -13.21
CA GLU A 91 7.67 15.01 -13.47
C GLU A 91 8.50 14.72 -12.21
N ASP A 92 8.44 15.62 -11.23
CA ASP A 92 9.17 15.47 -9.95
C ASP A 92 8.45 14.53 -8.98
N LYS A 93 7.21 14.16 -9.28
CA LYS A 93 6.38 13.32 -8.40
C LYS A 93 6.93 11.90 -8.32
N LYS A 94 7.14 11.39 -7.10
CA LYS A 94 7.69 10.05 -6.89
C LYS A 94 6.74 8.99 -7.47
N ASN A 95 7.32 8.05 -8.21
CA ASN A 95 6.63 6.96 -8.91
C ASN A 95 5.57 7.46 -9.91
N VAL A 96 5.69 8.69 -10.43
CA VAL A 96 4.84 9.14 -11.53
C VAL A 96 5.14 8.33 -12.78
N CYS A 97 4.08 7.89 -13.47
CA CYS A 97 4.21 7.35 -14.81
C CYS A 97 3.86 8.42 -15.83
N LEU A 98 4.78 8.69 -16.76
CA LEU A 98 4.60 9.61 -17.87
C LEU A 98 4.50 8.78 -19.15
N LEU A 99 3.37 8.90 -19.85
CA LEU A 99 3.14 8.21 -21.12
C LEU A 99 3.27 9.19 -22.27
N GLU A 100 4.02 8.79 -23.30
CA GLU A 100 4.11 9.53 -24.55
C GLU A 100 2.82 9.42 -25.37
N ALA A 101 2.68 10.29 -26.37
CA ALA A 101 1.53 10.25 -27.26
C ALA A 101 1.34 8.85 -27.89
N ASN A 102 0.13 8.32 -27.75
CA ASN A 102 -0.30 6.98 -28.20
C ASN A 102 0.28 5.79 -27.42
N GLN A 103 0.97 6.02 -26.29
CA GLN A 103 1.30 4.93 -25.39
C GLN A 103 0.10 4.54 -24.52
N VAL A 104 0.08 3.25 -24.18
CA VAL A 104 -0.90 2.65 -23.26
C VAL A 104 -0.10 1.88 -22.22
N GLU A 105 -0.48 2.06 -20.96
CA GLU A 105 -0.05 1.22 -19.86
C GLU A 105 -1.28 0.60 -19.22
N GLU A 106 -1.22 -0.70 -18.98
CA GLU A 106 -2.27 -1.46 -18.31
C GLU A 106 -1.66 -2.02 -17.03
N LEU A 107 -2.31 -1.74 -15.90
CA LEU A 107 -1.91 -2.24 -14.60
C LEU A 107 -3.09 -3.01 -13.98
N GLY A 108 -2.80 -4.15 -13.38
CA GLY A 108 -3.76 -5.08 -12.82
C GLY A 108 -3.26 -5.72 -11.53
N PHE A 109 -4.19 -6.00 -10.64
CA PHE A 109 -3.96 -6.77 -9.44
C PHE A 109 -5.02 -7.87 -9.34
N GLU A 110 -4.69 -8.94 -8.64
CA GLU A 110 -5.57 -10.08 -8.46
C GLU A 110 -5.95 -10.23 -6.99
N ILE A 111 -7.18 -10.68 -6.75
CA ILE A 111 -7.67 -11.03 -5.43
C ILE A 111 -8.02 -12.52 -5.43
N GLU A 112 -7.31 -13.28 -4.62
CA GLU A 112 -7.55 -14.72 -4.38
C GLU A 112 -8.35 -14.88 -3.07
N VAL A 113 -9.48 -15.58 -3.13
CA VAL A 113 -10.21 -16.02 -1.94
C VAL A 113 -9.62 -17.33 -1.45
N LEU A 114 -9.25 -17.38 -0.18
CA LEU A 114 -8.57 -18.52 0.46
C LEU A 114 -9.46 -19.27 1.43
#